data_AF-A0AAU0L2T8-F1
#
_entry.id   AF-A0AAU0L2T8-F1
#
_cell.length_a   1.000
_cell.length_b   1.000
_cell.length_c   1.000
_cell.angle_alpha   90.00
_cell.angle_beta   90.00
_cell.angle_gamma   90.00
#
_symmetry.space_group_name_H-M   'P 1'
#
loop_
_entity.id
_entity.type
_entity.pdbx_description
1 polymer ?
#
loop_
_entity_poly.entity_id
_entity_poly.type
_entity_poly.pdbx_seq_one_letter_code
_entity_poly.pdbx_strand_id
1 'polypeptide(L)'
;MTEKTVYQYNHAGMYVGTTTADESPREPGIFLVPANATEIVIPESWPEDQWPRFNGANWQLVTKPKLAAAESPEQKLAEFLKNNPDVVALIES
;
A
#
# COMPACT_ATOMS: atom_id res chain seq x y z
N MET A 1 -16.48 -29.08 -7.63
CA MET A 1 -15.42 -28.67 -6.69
C MET A 1 -15.97 -27.50 -5.91
N THR A 2 -15.86 -27.55 -4.58
CA THR A 2 -16.24 -26.42 -3.72
C THR A 2 -15.03 -25.52 -3.60
N GLU A 3 -15.20 -24.23 -3.88
CA GLU A 3 -14.14 -23.23 -3.82
C GLU A 3 -14.51 -22.14 -2.81
N LYS A 4 -13.50 -21.58 -2.16
CA LYS A 4 -13.64 -20.44 -1.25
C LYS A 4 -12.72 -19.31 -1.70
N THR A 5 -13.22 -18.08 -1.73
CA THR A 5 -12.39 -16.90 -1.96
C THR A 5 -11.51 -16.64 -0.75
N VAL A 6 -10.21 -16.49 -0.97
CA VAL A 6 -9.21 -16.13 0.04
C VAL A 6 -8.42 -14.91 -0.41
N TYR A 7 -7.83 -14.20 0.54
CA TYR A 7 -7.19 -12.91 0.34
C TYR A 7 -5.67 -13.04 0.46
N GLN A 8 -4.96 -12.70 -0.61
CA GLN A 8 -3.51 -12.82 -0.71
C GLN A 8 -2.79 -11.58 -0.19
N TYR A 9 -1.65 -11.82 0.44
CA TYR A 9 -0.70 -10.80 0.85
C TYR A 9 0.73 -11.13 0.37
N ASN A 10 1.58 -10.12 0.26
CA ASN A 10 3.00 -10.32 -0.06
C ASN A 10 3.83 -10.67 1.19
N HIS A 11 5.15 -10.84 1.04
CA HIS A 11 6.03 -11.16 2.17
C HIS A 11 6.02 -10.13 3.32
N ALA A 12 5.69 -8.87 3.03
CA ALA A 12 5.53 -7.81 4.03
C ALA A 12 4.14 -7.80 4.70
N GLY A 13 3.23 -8.68 4.26
CA GLY A 13 1.83 -8.73 4.69
C GLY A 13 0.90 -7.80 3.90
N MET A 14 1.36 -7.07 2.89
CA MET A 14 0.52 -6.13 2.15
C MET A 14 -0.45 -6.86 1.23
N TYR A 15 -1.72 -6.46 1.22
CA TYR A 15 -2.72 -7.03 0.33
C TYR A 15 -2.32 -6.92 -1.15
N VAL A 16 -2.51 -8.01 -1.90
CA VAL A 16 -2.18 -8.10 -3.33
C VAL A 16 -3.41 -8.39 -4.19
N GLY A 17 -4.37 -9.17 -3.69
CA GLY A 17 -5.56 -9.56 -4.45
C GLY A 17 -6.30 -10.75 -3.83
N THR A 18 -7.28 -11.27 -4.54
CA THR A 18 -8.04 -12.46 -4.14
C THR A 18 -7.65 -13.67 -4.99
N THR A 19 -7.75 -14.86 -4.42
CA THR A 19 -7.66 -16.13 -5.15
C THR A 19 -8.67 -17.14 -4.61
N THR A 20 -8.74 -18.33 -5.20
CA THR A 20 -9.59 -19.42 -4.73
C THR A 20 -8.76 -20.44 -3.94
N ALA A 21 -9.36 -21.00 -2.90
CA ALA A 21 -8.88 -22.17 -2.19
C ALA A 21 -9.84 -23.32 -2.45
N ASP A 22 -9.30 -24.46 -2.88
CA ASP A 22 -10.07 -25.67 -3.15
C ASP A 22 -10.34 -26.43 -1.85
N GLU A 23 -11.50 -27.07 -1.75
CA GLU A 23 -11.79 -28.01 -0.67
C GLU A 23 -10.88 -29.26 -0.76
N SER A 24 -10.39 -29.72 0.39
CA SER A 24 -9.57 -30.92 0.50
C SER A 24 -10.36 -32.15 0.07
N PRO A 25 -9.87 -32.93 -0.90
CA PRO A 25 -10.57 -34.15 -1.33
C PRO A 25 -10.57 -35.24 -0.25
N ARG A 26 -9.76 -35.09 0.80
CA ARG A 26 -9.63 -36.06 1.90
C ARG A 26 -10.44 -35.68 3.13
N GLU A 27 -10.70 -34.39 3.31
CA GLU A 27 -11.27 -33.83 4.54
C GLU A 27 -12.35 -32.79 4.16
N PRO A 28 -13.62 -33.22 4.07
CA PRO A 28 -14.72 -32.31 3.78
C PRO A 28 -14.79 -31.16 4.77
N GLY A 29 -14.99 -29.94 4.27
CA GLY A 29 -15.02 -28.70 5.04
C GLY A 29 -13.66 -28.03 5.26
N ILE A 30 -12.53 -28.71 4.96
CA ILE A 30 -11.19 -28.14 5.06
C ILE A 30 -10.77 -27.59 3.70
N PHE A 31 -10.30 -26.35 3.63
CA PHE A 31 -9.86 -25.70 2.39
C PHE A 31 -8.34 -25.60 2.34
N LEU A 32 -7.76 -25.86 1.17
CA LEU A 32 -6.33 -25.80 0.93
C LEU A 32 -5.94 -24.35 0.62
N VAL A 33 -5.77 -23.55 1.67
CA VAL A 33 -5.41 -22.13 1.54
C VAL A 33 -3.97 -22.01 1.01
N PRO A 34 -3.74 -21.29 -0.10
CA PRO A 34 -2.41 -21.06 -0.64
C PRO A 34 -1.48 -20.33 0.33
N ALA A 35 -0.18 -20.49 0.13
CA ALA A 35 0.81 -19.72 0.88
C ALA A 35 0.58 -18.21 0.71
N ASN A 36 0.76 -17.47 1.82
CA ASN A 36 0.50 -16.03 1.90
C ASN A 36 -0.94 -15.63 1.55
N ALA A 37 -1.91 -16.48 1.88
CA ALA A 37 -3.33 -16.14 1.81
C ALA A 37 -4.00 -16.33 3.18
N THR A 38 -5.16 -15.68 3.34
CA THR A 38 -6.00 -15.82 4.53
C THR A 38 -7.47 -15.86 4.14
N GLU A 39 -8.25 -16.62 4.91
CA GLU A 39 -9.72 -16.63 4.81
C GLU A 39 -10.36 -15.41 5.50
N ILE A 40 -9.55 -14.63 6.24
CA ILE A 40 -10.03 -13.44 6.95
C ILE A 40 -10.37 -12.36 5.93
N VAL A 41 -11.63 -11.93 5.97
CA VAL A 41 -12.18 -10.93 5.05
C VAL A 41 -11.43 -9.61 5.21
N ILE A 42 -10.99 -9.07 4.08
CA ILE A 42 -10.38 -7.74 3.99
C ILE A 42 -11.43 -6.64 4.13
N PRO A 43 -11.10 -5.44 4.64
CA PRO A 43 -12.02 -4.29 4.57
C PRO A 43 -12.54 -4.05 3.15
N GLU A 44 -13.83 -3.74 3.01
CA GLU A 44 -14.45 -3.52 1.69
C GLU A 44 -13.87 -2.30 0.95
N SER A 45 -13.40 -1.30 1.69
CA SER A 45 -12.75 -0.11 1.16
C SER A 45 -11.76 0.48 2.17
N TRP A 46 -10.84 1.31 1.69
CA TRP A 46 -9.88 2.03 2.51
C TRP A 46 -9.51 3.37 1.85
N PRO A 47 -9.03 4.35 2.65
CA PRO A 47 -8.54 5.62 2.12
C PRO A 47 -7.39 5.44 1.11
N GLU A 48 -7.25 6.37 0.17
CA GLU A 48 -6.20 6.30 -0.86
C GLU A 48 -4.79 6.29 -0.26
N ASP A 49 -4.58 7.00 0.85
CA ASP A 49 -3.29 7.11 1.54
C ASP A 49 -3.02 5.92 2.50
N GLN A 50 -3.90 4.93 2.53
CA GLN A 50 -3.77 3.73 3.36
C GLN A 50 -3.80 2.46 2.51
N TRP A 51 -3.28 1.39 3.06
CA TRP A 51 -3.30 0.07 2.45
C TRP A 51 -3.47 -1.04 3.49
N PRO A 52 -4.26 -2.08 3.23
CA PRO A 52 -4.38 -3.21 4.14
C PRO A 52 -3.10 -4.02 4.23
N ARG A 53 -2.70 -4.34 5.47
CA ARG A 53 -1.59 -5.21 5.82
C ARG A 53 -2.06 -6.28 6.79
N PHE A 54 -1.87 -7.54 6.44
CA PHE A 54 -2.12 -8.67 7.30
C PHE A 54 -0.99 -8.81 8.33
N ASN A 55 -1.34 -8.91 9.61
CA ASN A 55 -0.39 -9.04 10.72
C ASN A 55 -0.26 -10.48 11.25
N GLY A 56 -0.87 -11.46 10.58
CA GLY A 56 -0.96 -12.85 11.03
C GLY A 56 -2.29 -13.20 11.72
N ALA A 57 -3.08 -12.20 12.12
CA ALA A 57 -4.37 -12.40 12.79
C ALA A 57 -5.52 -11.57 12.19
N ASN A 58 -5.24 -10.40 11.62
CA ASN A 58 -6.24 -9.53 11.00
C ASN A 58 -5.59 -8.56 10.02
N TRP A 59 -6.43 -7.90 9.23
CA TRP A 59 -6.05 -6.79 8.37
C TRP A 59 -5.99 -5.49 9.17
N GLN A 60 -4.86 -4.78 9.08
CA GLN A 60 -4.68 -3.44 9.61
C GLN A 60 -4.39 -2.47 8.47
N LEU A 61 -4.99 -1.29 8.50
CA LEU A 61 -4.68 -0.24 7.53
C LEU A 61 -3.38 0.46 7.92
N VAL A 62 -2.41 0.46 7.00
CA VAL A 62 -1.12 1.14 7.17
C VAL A 62 -0.99 2.28 6.17
N THR A 63 -0.33 3.37 6.56
CA THR A 63 -0.10 4.52 5.68
C THR A 63 0.83 4.16 4.53
N LYS A 64 0.45 4.52 3.31
CA LYS A 64 1.31 4.43 2.14
C LYS A 64 2.46 5.45 2.27
N PRO A 65 3.69 5.09 1.86
CA PRO A 65 4.76 6.06 1.76
C PRO A 65 4.32 7.22 0.86
N LYS A 66 4.32 8.44 1.42
CA LYS A 66 4.14 9.64 0.61
C LYS A 66 5.43 9.85 -0.16
N LEU A 67 5.39 9.68 -1.47
CA LEU A 67 6.42 10.26 -2.31
C LEU A 67 6.36 11.76 -2.08
N ALA A 68 7.47 12.36 -1.65
CA ALA A 68 7.56 13.81 -1.59
C ALA A 68 7.22 14.32 -3.00
N ALA A 69 6.18 15.15 -3.11
CA ALA A 69 5.93 15.84 -4.36
C ALA A 69 7.22 16.59 -4.72
N ALA A 70 7.71 16.39 -5.94
CA ALA A 70 8.84 17.19 -6.40
C ALA A 70 8.42 18.66 -6.30
N GLU A 71 9.17 19.45 -5.53
CA GLU A 71 8.92 20.89 -5.45
C GLU A 71 8.88 21.48 -6.85
N SER A 72 7.93 22.36 -7.10
CA SER A 72 7.81 23.01 -8.39
C SER A 72 9.08 23.82 -8.68
N PRO A 73 9.46 24.03 -9.96
CA PRO A 73 10.59 24.87 -10.30
C PRO A 73 10.53 26.27 -9.66
N GLU A 74 9.33 26.82 -9.51
CA GLU A 74 9.07 28.13 -8.88
C GLU A 74 9.34 28.09 -7.38
N GLN A 75 8.95 27.01 -6.68
CA GLN A 75 9.24 26.84 -5.26
C GLN A 75 10.74 26.73 -5.00
N LYS A 76 11.43 25.93 -5.83
CA LYS A 76 12.89 25.80 -5.78
C LYS A 76 13.58 27.13 -6.04
N LEU A 77 13.11 27.88 -7.04
CA LEU A 77 13.65 29.20 -7.35
C LEU A 77 13.40 30.19 -6.21
N ALA A 78 12.19 30.22 -5.66
CA ALA A 78 11.86 31.11 -4.54
C ALA A 78 12.71 30.82 -3.31
N GLU A 79 12.92 29.54 -2.97
CA GLU A 79 13.78 29.15 -1.86
C GLU A 79 15.26 29.48 -2.13
N PHE A 80 15.72 29.24 -3.35
CA PHE A 80 17.07 29.63 -3.77
C PHE A 80 17.30 31.13 -3.62
N LEU A 81 16.40 31.97 -4.16
CA LEU A 81 16.53 33.42 -4.09
C LEU A 81 16.44 33.93 -2.65
N LYS A 82 15.56 33.35 -1.82
CA LYS A 82 15.48 33.65 -0.39
C LYS A 82 16.80 33.40 0.35
N ASN A 83 17.51 32.33 -0.03
CA ASN A 83 18.78 31.96 0.60
C ASN A 83 20.00 32.69 0.01
N ASN A 84 19.85 33.37 -1.14
CA ASN A 84 20.94 34.05 -1.85
C ASN A 84 20.53 35.50 -2.23
N PRO A 85 20.50 36.42 -1.25
CA PRO A 85 20.05 37.80 -1.48
C PRO A 85 21.00 38.62 -2.39
N ASP A 86 22.27 38.22 -2.49
CA ASP A 86 23.25 38.78 -3.42
C ASP A 86 22.88 38.50 -4.88
N VAL A 87 22.37 37.29 -5.16
CA VAL A 87 21.85 36.94 -6.49
C VAL A 87 20.61 37.76 -6.83
N VAL A 88 19.74 38.03 -5.84
CA VAL A 88 18.58 38.92 -6.02
C VAL A 88 19.05 40.33 -6.38
N ALA A 89 20.01 40.89 -5.64
CA ALA A 89 20.56 42.21 -5.91
C ALA A 89 21.19 42.33 -7.30
N LEU A 90 21.77 41.26 -7.83
CA LEU A 90 22.31 41.20 -9.20
C LEU A 90 21.20 41.16 -10.27
N ILE A 91 20.06 40.55 -9.98
CA ILE A 91 18.92 40.50 -10.93
C ILE A 91 18.21 41.86 -11.02
N GLU A 92 18.18 42.60 -9.92
CA GLU A 92 17.49 43.90 -9.82
C GLU A 92 18.35 45.09 -10.31
N SER A 93 19.63 44.87 -10.65
CA SER A 93 20.55 45.88 -11.17
C SER A 93 20.49 46.03 -12.69
#